data_AF-A0A2S8PIF1-F1
#
_entry.id   AF-A0A2S8PIF1-F1
#
_cell.length_a   1.000
_cell.length_b   1.000
_cell.length_c   1.000
_cell.angle_alpha   90.00
_cell.angle_beta   90.00
_cell.angle_gamma   90.00
#
_symmetry.space_group_name_H-M   'P 1'
#
loop_
_entity.id
_entity.type
_entity.pdbx_description
1 polymer ?
#
loop_
_entity_poly.entity_id
_entity_poly.type
_entity_poly.pdbx_seq_one_letter_code
_entity_poly.pdbx_strand_id
1 'polypeptide(L)' 'MYWISVLFLIAMFVPLSLSLICMPYLTRETVSFGVSVSEAVYHSAPLRRMRRQYVWASSVSYGVLLIACLLAMLTVPE' A
#
# COMPACT_ATOMS: atom_id res chain seq x y z
N MET A 1 25.97 -13.82 -2.66
CA MET A 1 25.33 -12.98 -3.70
C MET A 1 23.97 -12.37 -3.29
N TYR A 2 23.37 -12.78 -2.16
CA TYR A 2 22.01 -12.35 -1.75
C TYR A 2 21.82 -10.84 -1.46
N TRP A 3 22.85 -10.13 -1.02
CA TRP A 3 22.72 -8.72 -0.61
C TRP A 3 22.25 -7.80 -1.73
N ILE A 4 22.67 -8.06 -2.97
CA ILE A 4 22.23 -7.30 -4.15
C ILE A 4 20.74 -7.59 -4.43
N SER A 5 20.33 -8.85 -4.38
CA SER A 5 18.93 -9.25 -4.57
C SER A 5 18.00 -8.67 -3.51
N VAL A 6 18.43 -8.67 -2.24
CA VAL A 6 17.69 -8.06 -1.12
C VAL A 6 17.58 -6.54 -1.31
N LEU A 7 18.66 -5.88 -1.73
CA LEU A 7 18.65 -4.45 -2.04
C LEU A 7 17.63 -4.13 -3.14
N PHE A 8 17.64 -4.87 -4.24
CA PHE A 8 16.67 -4.69 -5.33
C PHE A 8 15.24 -4.93 -4.88
N LEU A 9 15.00 -5.99 -4.10
CA LEU A 9 13.68 -6.29 -3.54
C LEU A 9 13.16 -5.10 -2.72
N ILE A 10 13.94 -4.59 -1.78
CA ILE A 10 13.54 -3.46 -0.93
C ILE A 10 13.34 -2.20 -1.79
N ALA A 11 14.29 -1.90 -2.69
CA ALA A 11 14.28 -0.71 -3.53
C ALA A 11 13.06 -0.65 -4.47
N MET A 12 12.53 -1.79 -4.91
CA MET A 12 11.32 -1.83 -5.73
C MET A 12 10.05 -1.95 -4.89
N PHE A 13 10.04 -2.84 -3.89
CA PHE A 13 8.83 -3.18 -3.14
C PHE A 13 8.37 -2.04 -2.23
N VAL A 14 9.29 -1.38 -1.53
CA VAL A 14 8.94 -0.30 -0.59
C VAL A 14 8.26 0.89 -1.28
N PRO A 15 8.82 1.51 -2.34
CA PRO A 15 8.15 2.65 -2.98
C PRO A 15 6.85 2.24 -3.68
N LEU A 16 6.77 1.03 -4.24
CA LEU A 16 5.55 0.52 -4.88
C LEU A 16 4.43 0.33 -3.85
N SER A 17 4.72 -0.36 -2.75
CA SER A 17 3.75 -0.61 -1.67
C SER A 17 3.32 0.70 -1.01
N LEU A 18 4.25 1.63 -0.74
CA LEU A 18 3.92 2.97 -0.23
C LEU A 18 2.97 3.73 -1.17
N SER A 19 3.20 3.68 -2.48
CA SER A 19 2.33 4.34 -3.46
C SER A 19 0.90 3.78 -3.41
N LEU A 20 0.77 2.45 -3.30
CA LEU A 20 -0.53 1.76 -3.19
C LEU A 20 -1.23 2.03 -1.85
N ILE A 21 -0.49 1.99 -0.73
CA ILE A 21 -1.04 2.28 0.61
C ILE A 21 -1.57 3.72 0.67
N CYS A 22 -0.83 4.67 0.08
CA CYS A 22 -1.18 6.09 0.08
C CYS A 22 -2.20 6.48 -1.00
N MET A 23 -2.57 5.56 -1.89
CA MET A 23 -3.49 5.81 -3.01
C MET A 23 -4.80 6.49 -2.60
N PRO A 24 -5.50 6.12 -1.50
CA PRO A 24 -6.74 6.76 -1.08
C PRO A 24 -6.60 8.25 -0.72
N TYR A 25 -5.37 8.71 -0.46
CA TYR A 25 -5.06 10.10 -0.17
C TYR A 25 -4.49 10.84 -1.38
N LEU A 26 -3.83 10.11 -2.30
CA LEU A 26 -3.27 10.65 -3.54
C LEU A 26 -4.34 10.89 -4.62
N THR A 27 -5.41 10.10 -4.67
CA THR A 27 -6.42 10.15 -5.75
C THR A 27 -7.68 10.95 -5.38
N ARG A 28 -7.54 12.04 -4.61
CA ARG A 28 -8.66 12.73 -3.95
C ARG A 28 -9.75 13.33 -4.86
N GLU A 29 -9.51 13.45 -6.16
CA GLU A 29 -10.39 14.20 -7.06
C GLU A 29 -10.80 13.39 -8.29
N THR A 30 -11.51 12.29 -8.08
CA THR A 30 -12.12 11.57 -9.21
C THR A 30 -13.62 11.77 -9.19
N VAL A 31 -14.08 12.68 -10.05
CA VAL A 31 -15.45 12.72 -10.55
C VAL A 31 -15.77 11.32 -11.08
N SER A 32 -16.59 10.55 -10.36
CA SER A 32 -16.95 9.20 -10.78
C SER A 32 -18.30 9.29 -11.47
N PHE A 33 -18.30 9.18 -12.81
CA PHE A 33 -19.51 9.22 -13.66
C PHE A 33 -20.29 10.54 -13.67
N GLY A 34 -19.60 11.68 -13.78
CA GLY A 34 -20.26 13.00 -13.88
C GLY A 34 -20.94 13.48 -12.59
N VAL A 35 -20.90 12.69 -11.52
CA VAL A 35 -21.31 13.06 -10.17
C VAL A 35 -20.05 13.13 -9.32
N SER A 36 -19.67 14.34 -8.90
CA SER A 36 -18.62 14.50 -7.90
C SER A 36 -19.12 13.90 -6.59
N VAL A 37 -18.29 13.12 -5.90
CA VAL A 37 -18.52 12.87 -4.48
C VAL A 37 -18.54 14.24 -3.83
N SER A 38 -19.68 14.67 -3.31
CA SER A 38 -19.77 16.00 -2.71
C SER A 38 -18.71 16.10 -1.62
N GLU A 39 -18.06 17.25 -1.54
CA GLU A 39 -16.97 17.48 -0.58
C GLU A 39 -17.43 17.17 0.86
N ALA A 40 -18.69 17.47 1.16
CA ALA A 40 -19.35 17.11 2.41
C ALA A 40 -19.35 15.59 2.70
N VAL A 41 -19.55 14.75 1.68
CA VAL A 41 -19.48 13.30 1.82
C VAL A 41 -18.04 12.83 1.93
N TYR A 42 -17.10 13.43 1.20
CA TYR A 42 -15.68 13.05 1.27
C TYR A 42 -15.06 13.22 2.68
N HIS A 43 -15.47 14.28 3.39
CA HIS A 43 -15.07 14.57 4.76
C HIS A 43 -15.89 13.81 5.82
N SER A 44 -16.88 13.04 5.40
CA SER A 44 -17.72 12.26 6.32
C SER A 44 -16.90 11.23 7.11
N ALA A 45 -17.30 11.02 8.36
CA ALA A 45 -16.74 10.00 9.25
C ALA A 45 -16.65 8.60 8.62
N PRO A 46 -17.67 8.07 7.90
CA PRO A 46 -17.59 6.73 7.31
C PRO A 46 -16.50 6.61 6.25
N LEU A 47 -16.37 7.56 5.32
CA LEU A 47 -15.31 7.52 4.31
C LEU A 47 -13.92 7.70 4.92
N ARG A 48 -13.79 8.54 5.96
CA ARG A 48 -12.52 8.67 6.69
C ARG A 48 -12.12 7.37 7.38
N ARG A 49 -13.08 6.65 7.98
CA ARG A 49 -12.86 5.33 8.60
C ARG A 49 -12.47 4.29 7.55
N MET A 50 -13.15 4.28 6.42
CA MET A 50 -12.86 3.38 5.30
C MET A 50 -11.44 3.59 4.76
N ARG A 51 -11.00 4.85 4.53
CA ARG A 51 -9.62 5.16 4.12
C ARG A 51 -8.60 4.63 5.14
N ARG A 52 -8.84 4.85 6.44
CA ARG A 52 -7.94 4.38 7.51
C ARG A 52 -7.87 2.85 7.56
N GLN A 53 -9.01 2.17 7.40
CA GLN A 53 -9.06 0.70 7.34
C GLN A 53 -8.31 0.16 6.13
N TYR A 54 -8.48 0.76 4.96
CA TYR A 54 -7.73 0.40 3.76
C TYR A 54 -6.22 0.52 4.01
N VAL A 55 -5.77 1.67 4.51
CA VAL A 55 -4.34 1.93 4.78
C VAL A 55 -3.78 0.89 5.74
N TRP A 56 -4.51 0.59 6.82
CA TRP A 56 -4.10 -0.43 7.78
C TRP A 56 -4.05 -1.83 7.18
N ALA A 57 -5.10 -2.26 6.48
CA ALA A 57 -5.17 -3.58 5.87
C ALA A 57 -4.06 -3.78 4.83
N SER A 58 -3.87 -2.79 3.96
CA SER A 58 -2.81 -2.78 2.94
C SER A 58 -1.41 -2.75 3.56
N SER A 59 -1.19 -1.96 4.62
CA SER A 59 0.12 -1.92 5.30
C SER A 59 0.46 -3.25 5.95
N VAL A 60 -0.50 -3.88 6.61
CA VAL A 60 -0.32 -5.21 7.23
C VAL A 60 -0.07 -6.26 6.15
N SER A 61 -0.86 -6.29 5.08
CA SER A 61 -0.70 -7.30 4.03
C SER A 61 0.64 -7.17 3.30
N TYR A 62 1.04 -5.97 2.90
CA TYR A 62 2.34 -5.74 2.25
C TYR A 62 3.51 -5.96 3.21
N GLY A 63 3.37 -5.60 4.50
CA GLY A 63 4.38 -5.87 5.51
C GLY A 63 4.61 -7.37 5.73
N VAL A 64 3.53 -8.14 5.87
CA VAL A 64 3.59 -9.61 5.99
C VAL A 64 4.22 -10.23 4.74
N LEU A 65 3.84 -9.77 3.55
CA LEU A 65 4.39 -10.26 2.29
C LEU A 65 5.90 -9.98 2.18
N LEU A 66 6.34 -8.76 2.53
CA LEU A 66 7.75 -8.40 2.50
C LEU A 66 8.57 -9.26 3.47
N ILE A 67 8.08 -9.45 4.69
CA ILE A 67 8.73 -10.31 5.68
C ILE A 67 8.80 -11.75 5.17
N ALA A 68 7.72 -12.28 4.59
CA ALA A 68 7.70 -13.62 4.01
C ALA A 68 8.74 -13.77 2.88
N CYS A 69 8.86 -12.78 1.98
CA CYS A 69 9.88 -12.79 0.93
C CYS A 69 11.30 -12.76 1.49
N LEU A 70 11.56 -11.95 2.53
CA LEU A 70 12.88 -11.87 3.18
C LEU A 70 13.25 -13.18 3.89
N LEU A 71 12.29 -13.80 4.59
CA LEU A 71 12.48 -15.09 5.23
C LEU A 71 12.73 -16.19 4.20
N ALA A 72 11.96 -16.22 3.11
CA ALA A 72 12.15 -17.18 2.03
C ALA A 72 13.58 -17.09 1.47
N MET A 73 14.06 -15.87 1.17
CA MET A 73 15.42 -15.63 0.68
C MET A 73 16.51 -16.11 1.67
N LEU A 74 16.26 -16.04 2.98
CA LEU A 74 17.20 -16.53 4.00
C LEU A 74 17.23 -18.06 4.08
N THR A 75 16.10 -18.72 3.79
CA THR A 75 15.95 -20.16 3.90
C THR A 75 16.35 -20.94 2.64
N VAL A 76 16.58 -20.29 1.50
CA VAL A 76 16.98 -20.96 0.26
C VAL A 76 18.45 -21.41 0.38
N PRO A 77 18.75 -22.73 0.44
CA PRO A 77 20.13 -23.21 0.33
C PRO A 77 20.64 -23.04 -1.11
N GLU A 78 21.91 -22.67 -1.27
CA GLU A 78 22.61 -22.50 -2.56
C GLU A 78 22.52 -23.75 -3.45
#